data_AF-A0AAN7AJ69-F1
#
_entry.id   AF-A0AAN7AJ69-F1
#
_cell.length_a   1.000
_cell.length_b   1.000
_cell.length_c   1.000
_cell.angle_alpha   90.00
_cell.angle_beta   90.00
_cell.angle_gamma   90.00
#
_symmetry.space_group_name_H-M   'P 1'
#
loop_
_entity.id
_entity.type
_entity.pdbx_description
1 polymer ?
#
loop_
_entity_poly.entity_id
_entity_poly.type
_entity_poly.pdbx_seq_one_letter_code
_entity_poly.pdbx_strand_id
1 'polypeptide(L)'
;MPLDMPRSPSATSYTREMSLRWTSTTTQIHRSKMSFQISSLPTISAVFLLVLSSLFLTLGKTAPAHGSSTITAICSSHDHPNPLAESFPNSATGVLNATLAIIPISLELARRLVPPQYGILEKAYRALLPNFPEGMYPVMVQAAHDHDVQFRAYGIRIDDFSRVGFEFPFLDFIGDGYSSFRWAPAQLISADNDIALEGSRAYGTIVSPAEYEPQCDAYSALPDGVTTYFKGTSLTSSEFIEVEMKRLGSFASSENPYPLELFKNITNQPTFANGTSCDNMIRLFNTTMSTGDHAPNAVQGKVRAKTSFLLGGSEKEWNDVFGIQIATPFIENNYLDCGSMRGYSGTGGPGDSYFPTNEEEERLVDDNHSSNDDL
;
A
#
# COMPACT_ATOMS: atom_id res chain seq x y z
N MET A 1 61.06 -10.27 -9.38
CA MET A 1 62.16 -9.43 -9.90
C MET A 1 63.05 -10.29 -10.77
N PRO A 2 63.57 -9.82 -11.93
CA PRO A 2 63.07 -8.79 -12.88
C PRO A 2 62.73 -9.42 -14.26
N LEU A 3 61.69 -8.99 -14.98
CA LEU A 3 61.54 -7.78 -15.83
C LEU A 3 62.56 -7.69 -16.98
N ASP A 4 62.06 -7.82 -18.21
CA ASP A 4 62.57 -7.06 -19.35
C ASP A 4 61.44 -6.77 -20.35
N MET A 5 61.22 -5.47 -20.58
CA MET A 5 60.27 -4.90 -21.54
C MET A 5 60.99 -4.52 -22.85
N PRO A 6 60.33 -4.63 -24.02
CA PRO A 6 60.77 -3.89 -25.20
C PRO A 6 59.94 -2.60 -25.40
N ARG A 7 60.71 -1.50 -25.35
CA ARG A 7 60.58 -0.15 -25.91
C ARG A 7 59.40 0.16 -26.84
N SER A 8 58.71 1.26 -26.51
CA SER A 8 57.89 2.09 -27.40
C SER A 8 58.69 2.74 -28.53
N PRO A 9 58.10 2.90 -29.72
CA PRO A 9 58.44 3.97 -30.64
C PRO A 9 57.45 5.14 -30.54
N SER A 10 58.03 6.29 -30.87
CA SER A 10 57.55 7.66 -30.81
C SER A 10 56.39 8.02 -31.74
N ALA A 11 55.69 9.07 -31.33
CA ALA A 11 54.61 9.77 -32.01
C ALA A 11 54.91 10.21 -33.45
N THR A 12 53.92 10.05 -34.32
CA THR A 12 53.78 10.82 -35.57
C THR A 12 52.38 11.41 -35.59
N SER A 13 52.30 12.74 -35.68
CA SER A 13 51.06 13.50 -35.73
C SER A 13 50.35 13.28 -37.07
N TYR A 14 49.07 12.90 -37.01
CA TYR A 14 48.12 13.12 -38.09
C TYR A 14 46.99 13.99 -37.54
N THR A 15 47.06 15.29 -37.79
CA THR A 15 45.95 16.22 -37.68
C THR A 15 44.98 15.92 -38.82
N ARG A 16 43.84 15.31 -38.49
CA ARG A 16 42.67 15.27 -39.37
C ARG A 16 41.59 16.12 -38.71
N GLU A 17 41.36 17.31 -39.26
CA GLU A 17 40.17 18.10 -38.99
C GLU A 17 38.94 17.25 -39.31
N MET A 18 38.14 16.94 -38.29
CA MET A 18 36.74 16.58 -38.45
C MET A 18 35.91 17.67 -37.80
N SER A 19 35.29 18.47 -38.66
CA SER A 19 34.15 19.34 -38.38
C SER A 19 33.07 18.54 -37.64
N LEU A 20 32.94 18.78 -36.33
CA LEU A 20 31.82 18.33 -35.53
C LEU A 20 30.65 19.30 -35.77
N ARG A 21 29.76 18.92 -36.69
CA ARG A 21 28.38 19.42 -36.68
C ARG A 21 27.70 18.89 -35.43
N TRP A 22 27.51 19.77 -34.46
CA TRP A 22 26.55 19.58 -33.39
C TRP A 22 25.15 19.56 -34.01
N THR A 23 24.58 18.36 -34.16
CA THR A 23 23.13 18.21 -34.28
C THR A 23 22.62 17.93 -32.87
N SER A 24 21.94 18.93 -32.32
CA SER A 24 21.15 18.80 -31.09
C SER A 24 19.99 17.84 -31.39
N THR A 25 20.16 16.56 -31.08
CA THR A 25 19.02 15.66 -30.87
C THR A 25 18.37 16.03 -29.55
N THR A 26 17.38 16.92 -29.63
CA THR A 26 16.43 17.17 -28.57
C THR A 26 15.63 15.89 -28.35
N THR A 27 15.94 15.15 -27.29
CA THR A 27 15.10 14.06 -26.80
C THR A 27 13.77 14.67 -26.36
N GLN A 28 12.75 14.60 -27.22
CA GLN A 28 11.37 14.91 -26.84
C GLN A 28 10.93 13.87 -25.81
N ILE A 29 10.99 14.26 -24.54
CA ILE A 29 10.23 13.58 -23.48
C ILE A 29 8.77 13.87 -23.82
N HIS A 30 8.08 12.88 -24.37
CA HIS A 30 6.63 12.91 -24.54
C HIS A 30 6.01 12.90 -23.14
N ARG A 31 5.86 14.08 -22.53
CA ARG A 31 4.92 14.30 -21.43
C ARG A 31 3.53 14.11 -22.02
N SER A 32 3.01 12.89 -21.92
CA SER A 32 1.59 12.63 -22.06
C SER A 32 0.88 13.44 -20.97
N LYS A 33 0.31 14.59 -21.34
CA LYS A 33 -0.73 15.24 -20.52
C LYS A 33 -1.90 14.26 -20.50
N MET A 34 -2.00 13.43 -19.46
CA MET A 34 -3.27 12.83 -19.10
C MET A 34 -4.16 13.98 -18.62
N SER A 35 -4.99 14.47 -19.53
CA SER A 35 -6.20 15.19 -19.16
C SER A 35 -7.03 14.24 -18.29
N PHE A 36 -7.19 14.56 -17.01
CA PHE A 36 -8.29 14.02 -16.22
C PHE A 36 -9.58 14.52 -16.88
N GLN A 37 -10.16 13.69 -17.76
CA GLN A 37 -11.53 13.90 -18.20
C GLN A 37 -12.43 13.56 -17.01
N ILE A 38 -12.82 14.60 -16.27
CA ILE A 38 -13.99 14.56 -15.38
C ILE A 38 -15.23 14.56 -16.31
N SER A 39 -15.49 13.44 -16.96
CA SER A 39 -16.68 13.28 -17.80
C SER A 39 -17.17 11.83 -17.80
N SER A 40 -17.60 11.39 -16.63
CA SER A 40 -18.81 10.59 -16.44
C SER A 40 -19.04 10.53 -14.93
N LEU A 41 -20.27 10.80 -14.48
CA LEU A 41 -20.68 10.33 -13.16
C LEU A 41 -20.30 8.85 -13.10
N PRO A 42 -19.53 8.37 -12.11
CA PRO A 42 -19.33 6.94 -11.96
C PRO A 42 -20.74 6.37 -11.83
N THR A 43 -21.13 5.52 -12.78
CA THR A 43 -22.30 4.66 -12.57
C THR A 43 -22.01 3.93 -11.28
N ILE A 44 -22.68 4.34 -10.19
CA ILE A 44 -22.63 3.62 -8.92
C ILE A 44 -22.95 2.19 -9.31
N SER A 45 -21.95 1.32 -9.21
CA SER A 45 -22.10 -0.07 -9.65
C SER A 45 -23.34 -0.61 -8.95
N ALA A 46 -24.25 -1.23 -9.69
CA ALA A 46 -25.45 -1.83 -9.11
C ALA A 46 -25.09 -2.78 -7.95
N VAL A 47 -23.86 -3.31 -7.94
CA VAL A 47 -23.27 -4.08 -6.85
C VAL A 47 -23.08 -3.25 -5.58
N PHE A 48 -22.61 -2.00 -5.66
CA PHE A 48 -22.45 -1.12 -4.49
C PHE A 48 -23.82 -0.77 -3.88
N LEU A 49 -24.83 -0.52 -4.71
CA LEU A 49 -26.22 -0.36 -4.28
C LEU A 49 -26.81 -1.67 -3.71
N LEU A 50 -26.38 -2.84 -4.18
CA LEU A 50 -26.81 -4.15 -3.65
C LEU A 50 -26.14 -4.48 -2.30
N VAL A 51 -24.87 -4.13 -2.09
CA VAL A 51 -24.20 -4.23 -0.78
C VAL A 51 -24.84 -3.25 0.20
N LEU A 52 -25.08 -1.99 -0.20
CA LEU A 52 -25.81 -1.03 0.64
C LEU A 52 -27.25 -1.48 0.95
N SER A 53 -27.98 -2.03 -0.03
CA SER A 53 -29.37 -2.49 0.20
C SER A 53 -29.46 -3.79 1.00
N SER A 54 -28.49 -4.69 0.90
CA SER A 54 -28.38 -5.83 1.82
C SER A 54 -28.02 -5.40 3.24
N LEU A 55 -27.22 -4.34 3.41
CA LEU A 55 -26.95 -3.69 4.69
C LEU A 55 -28.24 -3.09 5.32
N PHE A 56 -29.10 -2.47 4.52
CA PHE A 56 -30.39 -1.95 5.01
C PHE A 56 -31.39 -3.07 5.39
N LEU A 57 -31.28 -4.26 4.81
CA LEU A 57 -32.13 -5.40 5.14
C LEU A 57 -31.66 -6.15 6.40
N THR A 58 -30.38 -6.08 6.77
CA THR A 58 -29.85 -6.68 8.00
C THR A 58 -29.98 -5.76 9.22
N LEU A 59 -29.99 -4.43 9.05
CA LEU A 59 -30.26 -3.46 10.13
C LEU A 59 -31.67 -3.59 10.76
N GLY A 60 -32.58 -4.35 10.15
CA GLY A 60 -33.92 -4.61 10.67
C GLY A 60 -34.03 -5.72 11.73
N LYS A 61 -32.94 -6.44 12.06
CA LYS A 61 -32.93 -7.45 13.13
C LYS A 61 -32.18 -6.91 14.34
N THR A 62 -32.91 -6.22 15.21
CA THR A 62 -32.46 -5.93 16.58
C THR A 62 -32.23 -7.25 17.33
N ALA A 63 -30.96 -7.62 17.50
CA ALA A 63 -30.59 -8.66 18.47
C ALA A 63 -30.85 -8.13 19.89
N PRO A 64 -31.34 -8.97 20.83
CA PRO A 64 -31.55 -8.55 22.20
C PRO A 64 -30.19 -8.25 22.86
N ALA A 65 -30.07 -7.05 23.42
CA ALA A 65 -28.92 -6.62 24.20
C ALA A 65 -28.73 -7.55 25.42
N HIS A 66 -27.73 -8.41 25.38
CA HIS A 66 -27.23 -9.07 26.58
C HIS A 66 -26.37 -8.08 27.35
N GLY A 67 -26.92 -7.58 28.46
CA GLY A 67 -26.22 -6.76 29.42
C GLY A 67 -25.09 -7.55 30.09
N SER A 68 -23.87 -7.29 29.64
CA SER A 68 -22.67 -7.47 30.44
C SER A 68 -22.07 -6.09 30.67
N SER A 69 -22.25 -5.56 31.88
CA SER A 69 -21.56 -4.36 32.36
C SER A 69 -20.09 -4.70 32.66
N THR A 70 -19.32 -4.94 31.61
CA THR A 70 -17.88 -4.65 31.65
C THR A 70 -17.74 -3.16 31.34
N ILE A 71 -16.99 -2.43 32.17
CA ILE A 71 -16.48 -1.11 31.79
C ILE A 71 -15.72 -1.35 30.49
N THR A 72 -16.35 -1.08 29.34
CA THR A 72 -15.64 -0.93 28.08
C THR A 72 -14.68 0.20 28.35
N ALA A 73 -13.40 -0.12 28.53
CA ALA A 73 -12.37 0.88 28.42
C ALA A 73 -12.62 1.53 27.07
N ILE A 74 -13.10 2.78 27.08
CA ILE A 74 -13.23 3.57 25.88
C ILE A 74 -11.79 3.72 25.40
N CYS A 75 -11.39 2.87 24.46
CA CYS A 75 -10.10 3.02 23.84
C CYS A 75 -10.18 4.28 22.98
N SER A 76 -9.26 5.19 23.19
CA SER A 76 -9.11 6.37 22.33
C SER A 76 -7.96 6.04 21.40
N SER A 77 -8.24 5.97 20.09
CA SER A 77 -7.17 5.93 19.10
C SER A 77 -6.29 7.17 19.26
N HIS A 78 -4.98 7.00 19.07
CA HIS A 78 -4.01 8.09 19.02
C HIS A 78 -3.74 8.59 17.61
N ASP A 79 -4.49 8.11 16.61
CA ASP A 79 -4.34 8.52 15.22
C ASP A 79 -4.86 9.94 14.96
N HIS A 80 -4.27 10.57 13.95
CA HIS A 80 -4.73 11.88 13.47
C HIS A 80 -6.02 11.71 12.62
N PRO A 81 -6.92 12.71 12.63
CA PRO A 81 -8.15 12.67 11.85
C PRO A 81 -7.87 12.61 10.34
N ASN A 82 -8.84 12.10 9.58
CA ASN A 82 -8.77 11.98 8.12
C ASN A 82 -8.76 13.37 7.44
N PRO A 83 -7.64 13.79 6.83
CA PRO A 83 -7.53 15.09 6.19
C PRO A 83 -8.24 15.16 4.84
N LEU A 84 -8.74 14.05 4.30
CA LEU A 84 -9.24 13.94 2.93
C LEU A 84 -10.76 13.94 2.81
N ALA A 85 -11.46 13.73 3.92
CA ALA A 85 -12.91 13.58 3.91
C ALA A 85 -13.62 14.76 3.24
N GLU A 86 -13.12 15.98 3.43
CA GLU A 86 -13.70 17.20 2.84
C GLU A 86 -13.38 17.36 1.35
N SER A 87 -12.15 17.07 0.94
CA SER A 87 -11.69 17.25 -0.44
C SER A 87 -12.13 16.14 -1.38
N PHE A 88 -12.40 14.94 -0.85
CA PHE A 88 -12.84 13.77 -1.61
C PHE A 88 -14.15 13.20 -1.06
N PRO A 89 -15.23 14.00 -1.01
CA PRO A 89 -16.44 13.59 -0.31
C PRO A 89 -17.17 12.43 -1.00
N ASN A 90 -16.92 12.22 -2.31
CA ASN A 90 -17.51 11.14 -3.10
C ASN A 90 -16.66 9.86 -3.16
N SER A 91 -15.58 9.79 -2.38
CA SER A 91 -14.71 8.62 -2.28
C SER A 91 -14.70 8.11 -0.86
N ALA A 92 -14.42 6.81 -0.68
CA ALA A 92 -14.01 6.30 0.62
C ALA A 92 -12.61 6.85 0.92
N THR A 93 -12.46 7.49 2.08
CA THR A 93 -11.19 8.04 2.54
C THR A 93 -10.99 7.71 4.00
N GLY A 94 -9.75 7.66 4.45
CA GLY A 94 -9.42 7.41 5.85
C GLY A 94 -7.93 7.55 6.10
N VAL A 95 -7.52 7.09 7.28
CA VAL A 95 -6.11 7.00 7.67
C VAL A 95 -5.76 5.55 7.91
N LEU A 96 -4.60 5.15 7.39
CA LEU A 96 -3.98 3.87 7.68
C LEU A 96 -2.70 4.08 8.45
N ASN A 97 -2.74 3.84 9.75
CA ASN A 97 -1.55 3.70 10.57
C ASN A 97 -1.13 2.24 10.59
N ALA A 98 0.07 1.93 10.11
CA ALA A 98 0.47 0.57 9.86
C ALA A 98 1.94 0.29 10.12
N THR A 99 2.21 -0.95 10.53
CA THR A 99 3.50 -1.60 10.30
C THR A 99 3.43 -2.33 8.96
N LEU A 100 4.35 -1.98 8.04
CA LEU A 100 4.54 -2.64 6.76
C LEU A 100 5.89 -3.35 6.78
N ALA A 101 5.89 -4.68 6.71
CA ALA A 101 7.10 -5.49 6.82
C ALA A 101 7.28 -6.37 5.58
N ILE A 102 8.52 -6.51 5.10
CA ILE A 102 8.84 -7.38 3.96
C ILE A 102 9.45 -8.67 4.47
N ILE A 103 8.82 -9.78 4.12
CA ILE A 103 9.28 -11.14 4.41
C ILE A 103 9.79 -11.75 3.10
N PRO A 104 11.10 -11.97 2.97
CA PRO A 104 11.64 -12.76 1.87
C PRO A 104 11.19 -14.22 2.01
N ILE A 105 10.52 -14.74 0.98
CA ILE A 105 10.26 -16.17 0.83
C ILE A 105 10.90 -16.68 -0.45
N SER A 106 11.17 -17.99 -0.55
CA SER A 106 11.66 -18.53 -1.82
C SER A 106 10.61 -18.31 -2.92
N LEU A 107 11.07 -18.00 -4.11
CA LEU A 107 10.22 -17.86 -5.30
C LEU A 107 9.46 -19.16 -5.57
N GLU A 108 10.06 -20.32 -5.26
CA GLU A 108 9.39 -21.63 -5.30
C GLU A 108 8.18 -21.67 -4.35
N LEU A 109 8.33 -21.18 -3.11
CA LEU A 109 7.21 -21.10 -2.17
C LEU A 109 6.15 -20.10 -2.68
N ALA A 110 6.57 -18.92 -3.15
CA ALA A 110 5.65 -17.94 -3.75
C ALA A 110 4.84 -18.56 -4.90
N ARG A 111 5.48 -19.37 -5.76
CA ARG A 111 4.83 -20.09 -6.86
C ARG A 111 3.82 -21.14 -6.43
N ARG A 112 4.01 -21.77 -5.27
CA ARG A 112 3.02 -22.70 -4.71
C ARG A 112 1.81 -21.99 -4.11
N LEU A 113 2.00 -20.75 -3.64
CA LEU A 113 0.97 -19.98 -2.94
C LEU A 113 0.13 -19.14 -3.90
N VAL A 114 0.78 -18.42 -4.81
CA VAL A 114 0.12 -17.57 -5.80
C VAL A 114 -0.60 -18.44 -6.83
N PRO A 115 -1.87 -18.13 -7.20
CA PRO A 115 -2.60 -18.90 -8.18
C PRO A 115 -1.82 -19.02 -9.50
N PRO A 116 -1.75 -20.21 -10.11
CA PRO A 116 -0.81 -20.50 -11.19
C PRO A 116 -1.04 -19.68 -12.46
N GLN A 117 -2.24 -19.13 -12.64
CA GLN A 117 -2.57 -18.25 -13.76
C GLN A 117 -1.88 -16.87 -13.68
N TYR A 118 -1.40 -16.45 -12.50
CA TYR A 118 -0.80 -15.13 -12.32
C TYR A 118 0.73 -15.20 -12.38
N GLY A 119 1.31 -14.43 -13.29
CA GLY A 119 2.76 -14.23 -13.37
C GLY A 119 3.28 -13.47 -12.14
N ILE A 120 4.59 -13.56 -11.88
CA ILE A 120 5.31 -12.76 -10.88
C ILE A 120 6.29 -11.97 -11.71
N LEU A 121 6.18 -10.65 -11.62
CA LEU A 121 6.98 -9.70 -12.36
C LEU A 121 8.31 -9.51 -11.63
N GLU A 122 9.21 -10.50 -11.73
CA GLU A 122 10.51 -10.42 -11.06
C GLU A 122 11.32 -9.19 -11.46
N LYS A 123 11.25 -8.81 -12.74
CA LYS A 123 11.90 -7.60 -13.24
C LYS A 123 11.42 -6.34 -12.52
N ALA A 124 10.13 -6.27 -12.14
CA ALA A 124 9.55 -5.10 -11.50
C ALA A 124 10.11 -4.91 -10.08
N TYR A 125 10.07 -5.94 -9.23
CA TYR A 125 10.59 -5.79 -7.86
C TYR A 125 12.11 -5.74 -7.81
N ARG A 126 12.83 -6.42 -8.72
CA ARG A 126 14.30 -6.32 -8.79
C ARG A 126 14.78 -4.95 -9.26
N ALA A 127 13.98 -4.22 -10.05
CA ALA A 127 14.30 -2.84 -10.39
C ALA A 127 14.26 -1.91 -9.16
N LEU A 128 13.39 -2.20 -8.18
CA LEU A 128 13.32 -1.49 -6.90
C LEU A 128 14.32 -2.03 -5.86
N LEU A 129 14.67 -3.31 -5.96
CA LEU A 129 15.54 -4.02 -5.02
C LEU A 129 16.65 -4.77 -5.78
N PRO A 130 17.66 -4.07 -6.32
CA PRO A 130 18.71 -4.69 -7.13
C PRO A 130 19.53 -5.72 -6.35
N ASN A 131 19.62 -5.57 -5.02
CA ASN A 131 20.34 -6.48 -4.13
C ASN A 131 19.42 -7.45 -3.39
N PHE A 132 18.14 -7.60 -3.81
CA PHE A 132 17.26 -8.58 -3.19
C PHE A 132 17.80 -9.99 -3.41
N PRO A 133 17.80 -10.87 -2.39
CA PRO A 133 18.42 -12.18 -2.53
C PRO A 133 17.92 -12.96 -3.75
N GLU A 134 18.85 -13.62 -4.44
CA GLU A 134 18.53 -14.42 -5.61
C GLU A 134 17.53 -15.53 -5.24
N GLY A 135 16.57 -15.81 -6.14
CA GLY A 135 15.55 -16.82 -5.90
C GLY A 135 14.55 -16.49 -4.78
N MET A 136 14.53 -15.25 -4.24
CA MET A 136 13.53 -14.79 -3.27
C MET A 136 12.48 -13.87 -3.88
N TYR A 137 11.32 -13.83 -3.23
CA TYR A 137 10.16 -12.99 -3.53
C TYR A 137 9.74 -12.18 -2.28
N PRO A 138 9.44 -10.87 -2.42
CA PRO A 138 9.05 -10.02 -1.29
C PRO A 138 7.55 -10.13 -0.99
N VAL A 139 7.18 -10.89 0.05
CA VAL A 139 5.82 -10.84 0.62
C VAL A 139 5.74 -9.64 1.56
N MET A 140 4.64 -8.89 1.52
CA MET A 140 4.39 -7.83 2.50
C MET A 140 3.43 -8.33 3.58
N VAL A 141 3.75 -8.05 4.84
CA VAL A 141 2.78 -8.08 5.94
C VAL A 141 2.33 -6.65 6.19
N GLN A 142 1.02 -6.44 6.13
CA GLN A 142 0.41 -5.17 6.52
C GLN A 142 -0.38 -5.42 7.80
N ALA A 143 0.10 -4.86 8.91
CA ALA A 143 -0.58 -4.84 10.21
C ALA A 143 -1.01 -3.39 10.47
N ALA A 144 -2.31 -3.13 10.40
CA ALA A 144 -2.83 -1.77 10.31
C ALA A 144 -4.01 -1.53 11.25
N HIS A 145 -4.13 -0.28 11.66
CA HIS A 145 -5.32 0.33 12.21
C HIS A 145 -5.89 1.28 11.15
N ASP A 146 -7.12 1.01 10.73
CA ASP A 146 -7.91 1.81 9.81
C ASP A 146 -8.75 2.78 10.65
N HIS A 147 -8.47 4.09 10.52
CA HIS A 147 -9.03 5.14 11.35
C HIS A 147 -9.79 6.19 10.53
N ASP A 148 -10.89 6.68 11.09
CA ASP A 148 -11.69 7.79 10.56
C ASP A 148 -12.08 7.60 9.08
N VAL A 149 -12.50 6.37 8.77
CA VAL A 149 -12.89 5.97 7.42
C VAL A 149 -14.29 6.50 7.11
N GLN A 150 -14.40 7.27 6.03
CA GLN A 150 -15.59 8.04 5.70
C GLN A 150 -15.90 7.99 4.21
N PHE A 151 -17.19 7.94 3.91
CA PHE A 151 -17.76 8.29 2.62
C PHE A 151 -18.63 9.54 2.82
N ARG A 152 -17.97 10.70 2.90
CA ARG A 152 -18.54 11.91 3.52
C ARG A 152 -19.81 12.42 2.83
N ALA A 153 -19.88 12.41 1.49
CA ALA A 153 -21.06 12.88 0.74
C ALA A 153 -22.34 12.10 1.05
N TYR A 154 -22.21 10.89 1.61
CA TYR A 154 -23.32 9.99 1.91
C TYR A 154 -23.56 9.87 3.42
N GLY A 155 -22.81 10.62 4.24
CA GLY A 155 -22.91 10.57 5.70
C GLY A 155 -22.51 9.21 6.30
N ILE A 156 -21.73 8.41 5.57
CA ILE A 156 -21.28 7.10 6.03
C ILE A 156 -19.93 7.27 6.72
N ARG A 157 -19.84 6.76 7.94
CA ARG A 157 -18.61 6.59 8.71
C ARG A 157 -18.50 5.12 9.09
N ILE A 158 -17.33 4.55 8.89
CA ILE A 158 -17.00 3.20 9.34
C ILE A 158 -16.25 3.38 10.66
N ASP A 159 -16.67 2.63 11.68
CA ASP A 159 -15.97 2.65 12.96
C ASP A 159 -14.52 2.20 12.78
N ASP A 160 -13.62 2.66 13.64
CA ASP A 160 -12.21 2.28 13.55
C ASP A 160 -12.06 0.76 13.70
N PHE A 161 -11.13 0.18 12.96
CA PHE A 161 -10.88 -1.25 13.04
C PHE A 161 -9.41 -1.56 12.76
N SER A 162 -9.02 -2.79 13.08
CA SER A 162 -7.68 -3.28 12.89
C SER A 162 -7.72 -4.47 11.94
N ARG A 163 -6.67 -4.60 11.13
CA ARG A 163 -6.51 -5.71 10.21
C ARG A 163 -5.06 -6.14 10.06
N VAL A 164 -4.86 -7.42 9.80
CA VAL A 164 -3.54 -7.94 9.46
C VAL A 164 -3.62 -9.08 8.46
N GLY A 165 -2.71 -9.07 7.49
CA GLY A 165 -2.66 -10.09 6.45
C GLY A 165 -1.33 -10.12 5.71
N PHE A 166 -1.15 -11.19 4.94
CA PHE A 166 -0.05 -11.33 3.98
C PHE A 166 -0.54 -10.91 2.61
N GLU A 167 0.29 -10.14 1.92
CA GLU A 167 0.02 -9.63 0.59
C GLU A 167 1.17 -9.98 -0.36
N PHE A 168 0.80 -10.35 -1.59
CA PHE A 168 1.69 -10.83 -2.63
C PHE A 168 1.71 -9.80 -3.78
N PRO A 169 2.66 -8.85 -3.77
CA PRO A 169 2.78 -7.82 -4.80
C PRO A 169 3.45 -8.29 -6.11
N PHE A 170 3.48 -7.42 -7.10
CA PHE A 170 4.16 -7.64 -8.39
C PHE A 170 3.60 -8.83 -9.18
N LEU A 171 2.28 -9.04 -9.11
CA LEU A 171 1.62 -10.08 -9.88
C LEU A 171 1.15 -9.55 -11.23
N ASP A 172 1.36 -10.35 -12.27
CA ASP A 172 0.81 -10.13 -13.60
C ASP A 172 -0.60 -10.73 -13.67
N PHE A 173 -1.55 -9.99 -13.11
CA PHE A 173 -2.95 -10.42 -13.00
C PHE A 173 -3.63 -10.51 -14.37
N ILE A 174 -3.33 -9.56 -15.27
CA ILE A 174 -3.96 -9.44 -16.59
C ILE A 174 -3.14 -10.04 -17.74
N GLY A 175 -1.95 -10.60 -17.46
CA GLY A 175 -1.12 -11.28 -18.44
C GLY A 175 -0.44 -10.37 -19.45
N ASP A 176 -0.18 -9.11 -19.10
CA ASP A 176 0.46 -8.14 -20.00
C ASP A 176 1.98 -8.03 -19.80
N GLY A 177 2.51 -8.67 -18.76
CA GLY A 177 3.94 -8.70 -18.46
C GLY A 177 4.51 -7.43 -17.83
N TYR A 178 3.71 -6.44 -17.47
CA TYR A 178 4.21 -5.20 -16.85
C TYR A 178 3.30 -4.53 -15.81
N SER A 179 1.98 -4.72 -15.86
CA SER A 179 1.05 -4.16 -14.88
C SER A 179 1.12 -4.93 -13.57
N SER A 180 1.57 -4.28 -12.50
CA SER A 180 1.75 -4.92 -11.19
C SER A 180 0.50 -4.82 -10.34
N PHE A 181 0.00 -5.96 -9.90
CA PHE A 181 -1.12 -6.09 -8.96
C PHE A 181 -0.64 -6.73 -7.66
N ARG A 182 -1.40 -6.49 -6.59
CA ARG A 182 -1.19 -7.09 -5.27
C ARG A 182 -2.31 -8.06 -4.94
N TRP A 183 -1.97 -9.29 -4.61
CA TRP A 183 -2.96 -10.27 -4.15
C TRP A 183 -3.01 -10.33 -2.63
N ALA A 184 -4.21 -10.13 -2.07
CA ALA A 184 -4.48 -10.16 -0.64
C ALA A 184 -5.53 -11.25 -0.34
N PRO A 185 -5.12 -12.53 -0.28
CA PRO A 185 -6.07 -13.65 -0.24
C PRO A 185 -6.82 -13.81 1.07
N ALA A 186 -6.21 -13.43 2.18
CA ALA A 186 -6.75 -13.66 3.51
C ALA A 186 -6.30 -12.58 4.49
N GLN A 187 -7.22 -12.21 5.40
CA GLN A 187 -6.99 -11.19 6.42
C GLN A 187 -7.70 -11.57 7.73
N LEU A 188 -7.05 -11.25 8.84
CA LEU A 188 -7.72 -11.06 10.12
C LEU A 188 -8.24 -9.62 10.14
N ILE A 189 -9.47 -9.41 10.61
CA ILE A 189 -10.12 -8.09 10.72
C ILE A 189 -10.90 -8.04 12.04
N SER A 190 -10.97 -6.87 12.70
CA SER A 190 -11.70 -6.69 13.96
C SER A 190 -13.13 -7.25 13.89
N ALA A 191 -13.46 -8.12 14.82
CA ALA A 191 -14.70 -8.89 14.81
C ALA A 191 -15.97 -8.06 15.04
N ASP A 192 -15.83 -6.85 15.57
CA ASP A 192 -16.89 -5.90 15.85
C ASP A 192 -17.17 -4.92 14.70
N ASN A 193 -16.46 -5.05 13.57
CA ASN A 193 -16.65 -4.19 12.40
C ASN A 193 -17.27 -4.96 11.21
N ASP A 194 -18.59 -5.13 11.23
CA ASP A 194 -19.33 -5.86 10.20
C ASP A 194 -19.13 -5.27 8.80
N ILE A 195 -18.99 -3.94 8.68
CA ILE A 195 -18.79 -3.27 7.39
C ILE A 195 -17.43 -3.63 6.80
N ALA A 196 -16.36 -3.61 7.60
CA ALA A 196 -15.03 -4.01 7.15
C ALA A 196 -14.99 -5.51 6.81
N LEU A 197 -15.60 -6.35 7.66
CA LEU A 197 -15.66 -7.80 7.44
C LEU A 197 -16.35 -8.14 6.11
N GLU A 198 -17.54 -7.60 5.86
CA GLU A 198 -18.29 -7.87 4.63
C GLU A 198 -17.69 -7.15 3.41
N GLY A 199 -17.17 -5.94 3.60
CA GLY A 199 -16.46 -5.19 2.57
C GLY A 199 -15.29 -5.97 2.00
N SER A 200 -14.44 -6.56 2.85
CA SER A 200 -13.34 -7.41 2.40
C SER A 200 -13.82 -8.74 1.79
N ARG A 201 -14.86 -9.38 2.35
CA ARG A 201 -15.45 -10.61 1.76
C ARG A 201 -16.01 -10.39 0.37
N ALA A 202 -16.53 -9.20 0.07
CA ALA A 202 -17.09 -8.88 -1.24
C ALA A 202 -16.05 -8.92 -2.37
N TYR A 203 -14.77 -8.72 -2.07
CA TYR A 203 -13.65 -8.92 -3.01
C TYR A 203 -13.18 -10.38 -3.12
N GLY A 204 -13.77 -11.28 -2.34
CA GLY A 204 -13.38 -12.69 -2.24
C GLY A 204 -12.21 -12.96 -1.28
N THR A 205 -11.87 -12.00 -0.43
CA THR A 205 -10.87 -12.20 0.64
C THR A 205 -11.42 -13.20 1.66
N ILE A 206 -10.57 -14.14 2.08
CA ILE A 206 -10.87 -15.02 3.22
C ILE A 206 -10.70 -14.20 4.50
N VAL A 207 -11.83 -13.82 5.11
CA VAL A 207 -11.84 -12.96 6.30
C VAL A 207 -12.14 -13.77 7.55
N SER A 208 -11.17 -13.77 8.48
CA SER A 208 -11.29 -14.35 9.81
C SER A 208 -11.56 -13.23 10.83
N PRO A 209 -12.75 -13.15 11.44
CA PRO A 209 -13.01 -12.20 12.54
C PRO A 209 -12.00 -12.41 13.67
N ALA A 210 -11.45 -11.32 14.19
CA ALA A 210 -10.34 -11.34 15.12
C ALA A 210 -10.45 -10.31 16.25
N GLU A 211 -9.77 -10.59 17.35
CA GLU A 211 -9.45 -9.63 18.41
C GLU A 211 -8.01 -9.12 18.25
N TYR A 212 -7.75 -7.92 18.75
CA TYR A 212 -6.48 -7.22 18.55
C TYR A 212 -5.83 -6.75 19.84
N GLU A 213 -4.50 -6.83 19.86
CA GLU A 213 -3.65 -6.27 20.89
C GLU A 213 -2.54 -5.42 20.23
N PRO A 214 -2.50 -4.09 20.45
CA PRO A 214 -3.53 -3.29 21.10
C PRO A 214 -4.83 -3.25 20.28
N GLN A 215 -5.96 -2.98 20.94
CA GLN A 215 -7.27 -3.02 20.29
C GLN A 215 -7.47 -1.85 19.31
N CYS A 216 -6.96 -0.66 19.64
CA CYS A 216 -7.35 0.61 18.99
C CYS A 216 -6.16 1.47 18.57
N ASP A 217 -5.00 0.85 18.40
CA ASP A 217 -3.81 1.50 17.89
C ASP A 217 -3.12 0.56 16.89
N ALA A 218 -2.33 1.11 15.97
CA ALA A 218 -1.56 0.31 15.02
C ALA A 218 -0.44 -0.52 15.66
N TYR A 219 -0.02 -0.16 16.88
CA TYR A 219 0.97 -0.86 17.68
C TYR A 219 1.08 -0.22 19.07
N SER A 220 1.49 -1.01 20.07
CA SER A 220 1.82 -0.52 21.42
C SER A 220 3.31 -0.73 21.71
N ALA A 221 3.93 0.18 22.45
CA ALA A 221 5.28 -0.04 22.96
C ALA A 221 5.29 -1.18 24.00
N LEU A 222 6.27 -2.07 23.90
CA LEU A 222 6.57 -3.07 24.92
C LEU A 222 7.28 -2.42 26.11
N PRO A 223 7.44 -3.14 27.25
CA PRO A 223 8.07 -2.59 28.46
C PRO A 223 9.50 -2.06 28.27
N ASP A 224 10.18 -2.44 27.21
CA ASP A 224 11.51 -1.91 26.87
C ASP A 224 11.47 -0.49 26.27
N GLY A 225 10.28 0.01 25.92
CA GLY A 225 10.04 1.35 25.38
C GLY A 225 10.54 1.57 23.94
N VAL A 226 11.14 0.58 23.30
CA VAL A 226 11.75 0.70 21.96
C VAL A 226 11.12 -0.28 20.97
N THR A 227 10.71 -1.45 21.46
CA THR A 227 10.02 -2.45 20.69
C THR A 227 8.53 -2.15 20.70
N THR A 228 7.90 -2.37 19.56
CA THR A 228 6.47 -2.20 19.34
C THR A 228 5.85 -3.54 19.00
N TYR A 229 4.59 -3.71 19.36
CA TYR A 229 3.86 -4.97 19.22
C TYR A 229 2.48 -4.72 18.65
N PHE A 230 2.05 -5.62 17.77
CA PHE A 230 0.70 -5.70 17.24
C PHE A 230 0.34 -7.15 16.95
N LYS A 231 -0.85 -7.60 17.36
CA LYS A 231 -1.33 -8.95 17.13
C LYS A 231 -2.81 -8.98 16.81
N GLY A 232 -3.16 -9.74 15.78
CA GLY A 232 -4.53 -10.19 15.53
C GLY A 232 -4.65 -11.69 15.83
N THR A 233 -5.70 -12.08 16.55
CA THR A 233 -6.02 -13.49 16.86
C THR A 233 -7.44 -13.79 16.42
N SER A 234 -7.64 -14.84 15.62
CA SER A 234 -8.98 -15.21 15.17
C SER A 234 -9.85 -15.66 16.34
N LEU A 235 -11.12 -15.25 16.33
CA LEU A 235 -12.13 -15.73 17.28
C LEU A 235 -12.72 -17.09 16.90
N THR A 236 -12.51 -17.54 15.65
CA THR A 236 -13.16 -18.73 15.09
C THR A 236 -12.20 -19.88 14.80
N SER A 237 -10.91 -19.64 14.94
CA SER A 237 -9.86 -20.62 14.65
C SER A 237 -8.65 -20.37 15.57
N SER A 238 -7.60 -21.19 15.46
CA SER A 238 -6.34 -20.93 16.16
C SER A 238 -5.40 -20.00 15.38
N GLU A 239 -5.89 -19.31 14.35
CA GLU A 239 -5.06 -18.47 13.49
C GLU A 239 -4.67 -17.16 14.18
N PHE A 240 -3.44 -16.72 13.96
CA PHE A 240 -2.96 -15.43 14.44
C PHE A 240 -1.86 -14.89 13.53
N ILE A 241 -1.67 -13.57 13.57
CA ILE A 241 -0.49 -12.90 13.03
C ILE A 241 -0.04 -11.88 14.08
N GLU A 242 1.23 -11.97 14.46
CA GLU A 242 1.90 -11.19 15.49
C GLU A 242 3.13 -10.52 14.88
N VAL A 243 3.28 -9.22 15.11
CA VAL A 243 4.35 -8.38 14.58
C VAL A 243 5.02 -7.69 15.75
N GLU A 244 6.32 -7.95 15.94
CA GLU A 244 7.11 -7.40 17.04
C GLU A 244 8.35 -6.71 16.44
N MET A 245 8.46 -5.39 16.61
CA MET A 245 9.31 -4.54 15.79
C MET A 245 10.07 -3.52 16.63
N LYS A 246 11.39 -3.53 16.55
CA LYS A 246 12.26 -2.52 17.17
C LYS A 246 12.40 -1.33 16.22
N ARG A 247 12.19 -0.11 16.72
CA ARG A 247 12.48 1.11 15.95
C ARG A 247 13.98 1.29 15.75
N LEU A 248 14.38 1.51 14.50
CA LEU A 248 15.75 1.85 14.11
C LEU A 248 15.97 3.38 14.03
N GLY A 249 14.92 4.16 14.26
CA GLY A 249 14.90 5.63 14.15
C GLY A 249 14.24 6.09 12.84
N SER A 250 14.51 7.35 12.46
CA SER A 250 14.01 7.93 11.21
C SER A 250 14.45 7.08 10.03
N PHE A 251 13.52 6.83 9.10
CA PHE A 251 13.78 6.02 7.92
C PHE A 251 14.97 6.55 7.10
N ALA A 252 15.09 7.87 6.96
CA ALA A 252 16.15 8.53 6.20
C ALA A 252 17.57 8.28 6.73
N SER A 253 17.70 7.94 8.01
CA SER A 253 18.98 7.68 8.69
C SER A 253 19.19 6.22 9.07
N SER A 254 18.27 5.33 8.67
CA SER A 254 18.25 3.94 9.11
C SER A 254 19.03 3.00 8.19
N GLU A 255 19.44 1.84 8.71
CA GLU A 255 20.03 0.73 7.95
C GLU A 255 18.97 -0.19 7.30
N ASN A 256 17.76 0.30 7.03
CA ASN A 256 16.72 -0.51 6.39
C ASN A 256 17.16 -0.89 4.95
N PRO A 257 17.19 -2.19 4.58
CA PRO A 257 17.61 -2.62 3.25
C PRO A 257 16.57 -2.30 2.16
N TYR A 258 15.35 -1.92 2.54
CA TYR A 258 14.25 -1.64 1.63
C TYR A 258 14.00 -0.14 1.53
N PRO A 259 14.05 0.47 0.33
CA PRO A 259 13.80 1.89 0.15
C PRO A 259 12.31 2.22 0.34
N LEU A 260 12.00 3.48 0.71
CA LEU A 260 10.62 3.93 0.89
C LEU A 260 9.78 3.72 -0.38
N GLU A 261 10.40 3.90 -1.54
CA GLU A 261 9.80 3.67 -2.85
C GLU A 261 9.28 2.24 -3.06
N LEU A 262 9.87 1.24 -2.39
CA LEU A 262 9.31 -0.10 -2.40
C LEU A 262 7.91 -0.13 -1.75
N PHE A 263 7.80 0.44 -0.55
CA PHE A 263 6.55 0.46 0.21
C PHE A 263 5.49 1.30 -0.48
N LYS A 264 5.87 2.46 -1.03
CA LYS A 264 4.98 3.29 -1.86
C LYS A 264 4.46 2.51 -3.06
N ASN A 265 5.37 1.82 -3.77
CA ASN A 265 4.99 1.04 -4.95
C ASN A 265 4.03 -0.10 -4.58
N ILE A 266 4.42 -0.97 -3.63
CA ILE A 266 3.61 -2.13 -3.24
C ILE A 266 2.22 -1.70 -2.75
N THR A 267 2.17 -0.70 -1.86
CA THR A 267 0.92 -0.30 -1.21
C THR A 267 -0.06 0.39 -2.16
N ASN A 268 0.44 1.00 -3.23
CA ASN A 268 -0.36 1.59 -4.30
C ASN A 268 -0.54 0.66 -5.52
N GLN A 269 -0.26 -0.64 -5.43
CA GLN A 269 -0.69 -1.58 -6.47
C GLN A 269 -2.20 -1.87 -6.33
N PRO A 270 -2.95 -2.01 -7.44
CA PRO A 270 -4.34 -2.45 -7.37
C PRO A 270 -4.40 -3.82 -6.70
N THR A 271 -5.30 -3.94 -5.73
CA THR A 271 -5.42 -5.11 -4.87
C THR A 271 -6.57 -5.99 -5.31
N PHE A 272 -6.39 -7.31 -5.29
CA PHE A 272 -7.45 -8.28 -5.59
C PHE A 272 -7.34 -9.50 -4.68
N ALA A 273 -8.43 -10.28 -4.57
CA ALA A 273 -8.42 -11.58 -3.90
C ALA A 273 -8.89 -12.71 -4.83
N ASN A 274 -10.15 -12.70 -5.28
CA ASN A 274 -10.68 -13.72 -6.19
C ASN A 274 -10.47 -13.40 -7.69
N GLY A 275 -10.03 -12.18 -8.01
CA GLY A 275 -9.83 -11.71 -9.38
C GLY A 275 -11.10 -11.25 -10.11
N THR A 276 -12.24 -11.04 -9.42
CA THR A 276 -13.45 -10.52 -10.07
C THR A 276 -13.50 -9.00 -10.11
N SER A 277 -12.95 -8.36 -9.10
CA SER A 277 -12.88 -6.91 -8.95
C SER A 277 -11.60 -6.52 -8.24
N CYS A 278 -11.12 -5.33 -8.55
CA CYS A 278 -9.95 -4.75 -7.92
C CYS A 278 -10.35 -3.61 -7.00
N ASP A 279 -9.69 -3.55 -5.87
CA ASP A 279 -9.63 -2.35 -5.06
C ASP A 279 -8.41 -1.51 -5.49
N ASN A 280 -8.59 -0.19 -5.57
CA ASN A 280 -7.50 0.75 -5.79
C ASN A 280 -7.47 1.77 -4.65
N MET A 281 -6.92 1.33 -3.52
CA MET A 281 -6.57 2.15 -2.37
C MET A 281 -5.25 2.89 -2.61
N ILE A 282 -5.36 4.19 -2.85
CA ILE A 282 -4.26 5.11 -3.05
C ILE A 282 -3.81 5.65 -1.70
N ARG A 283 -2.57 5.38 -1.29
CA ARG A 283 -1.95 5.89 -0.06
C ARG A 283 -1.02 7.05 -0.34
N LEU A 284 -1.12 8.10 0.46
CA LEU A 284 -0.39 9.35 0.28
C LEU A 284 0.78 9.43 1.26
N PHE A 285 2.01 9.45 0.73
CA PHE A 285 3.24 9.44 1.54
C PHE A 285 3.88 10.82 1.69
N ASN A 286 3.36 11.85 1.03
CA ASN A 286 3.87 13.23 1.11
C ASN A 286 2.85 14.17 1.76
N THR A 287 2.36 13.81 2.94
CA THR A 287 1.40 14.61 3.72
C THR A 287 2.00 14.96 5.09
N THR A 288 1.35 15.85 5.84
CA THR A 288 1.75 16.16 7.22
C THR A 288 1.73 14.94 8.13
N MET A 289 0.97 13.88 7.78
CA MET A 289 0.89 12.62 8.54
C MET A 289 2.04 11.66 8.26
N SER A 290 2.85 11.93 7.24
CA SER A 290 3.87 11.00 6.72
C SER A 290 5.19 11.70 6.43
N THR A 291 5.35 12.95 6.89
CA THR A 291 6.55 13.80 6.71
C THR A 291 6.89 14.51 8.02
N GLY A 292 8.07 15.14 8.09
CA GLY A 292 8.52 15.85 9.30
C GLY A 292 8.57 14.92 10.52
N ASP A 293 7.94 15.35 11.62
CA ASP A 293 7.87 14.58 12.87
C ASP A 293 7.03 13.28 12.76
N HIS A 294 6.22 13.17 11.70
CA HIS A 294 5.42 11.99 11.37
C HIS A 294 6.02 11.18 10.21
N ALA A 295 7.27 11.46 9.83
CA ALA A 295 7.96 10.68 8.81
C ALA A 295 8.03 9.19 9.19
N PRO A 296 8.05 8.27 8.20
CA PRO A 296 8.17 6.85 8.47
C PRO A 296 9.34 6.52 9.40
N ASN A 297 9.10 5.63 10.36
CA ASN A 297 10.13 5.05 11.18
C ASN A 297 10.55 3.71 10.58
N ALA A 298 11.84 3.50 10.39
CA ALA A 298 12.34 2.19 10.02
C ALA A 298 12.26 1.24 11.21
N VAL A 299 11.89 0.00 10.94
CA VAL A 299 11.79 -1.05 11.96
C VAL A 299 12.47 -2.34 11.52
N GLN A 300 12.96 -3.09 12.50
CA GLN A 300 13.45 -4.46 12.34
C GLN A 300 12.94 -5.31 13.49
N GLY A 301 12.55 -6.55 13.21
CA GLY A 301 12.14 -7.46 14.25
C GLY A 301 11.72 -8.80 13.70
N LYS A 302 10.60 -9.32 14.20
CA LYS A 302 10.09 -10.63 13.84
C LYS A 302 8.60 -10.58 13.55
N VAL A 303 8.17 -11.54 12.73
CA VAL A 303 6.76 -11.82 12.46
C VAL A 303 6.51 -13.27 12.84
N ARG A 304 5.46 -13.52 13.60
CA ARG A 304 4.97 -14.86 13.91
C ARG A 304 3.57 -15.01 13.37
N ALA A 305 3.29 -16.13 12.74
CA ALA A 305 1.95 -16.38 12.23
C ALA A 305 1.61 -17.86 12.28
N LYS A 306 0.33 -18.12 12.47
CA LYS A 306 -0.31 -19.41 12.23
C LYS A 306 -1.50 -19.15 11.33
N THR A 307 -1.41 -19.56 10.07
CA THR A 307 -2.49 -19.36 9.09
C THR A 307 -2.69 -20.63 8.27
N SER A 308 -3.94 -21.01 8.05
CA SER A 308 -4.29 -22.21 7.28
C SER A 308 -3.91 -22.03 5.81
N PHE A 309 -4.13 -20.82 5.29
CA PHE A 309 -3.88 -20.47 3.91
C PHE A 309 -2.39 -20.51 3.52
N LEU A 310 -1.51 -19.86 4.28
CA LEU A 310 -0.08 -19.75 3.92
C LEU A 310 0.74 -20.94 4.45
N LEU A 311 0.41 -21.44 5.63
CA LEU A 311 1.27 -22.32 6.42
C LEU A 311 0.64 -23.69 6.67
N GLY A 312 -0.50 -24.00 6.04
CA GLY A 312 -1.22 -25.25 6.29
C GLY A 312 -1.63 -25.44 7.75
N GLY A 313 -1.78 -24.34 8.49
CA GLY A 313 -2.12 -24.34 9.93
C GLY A 313 -0.92 -24.55 10.86
N SER A 314 0.30 -24.66 10.32
CA SER A 314 1.52 -24.64 11.13
C SER A 314 1.87 -23.22 11.58
N GLU A 315 2.46 -23.09 12.76
CA GLU A 315 3.05 -21.84 13.21
C GLU A 315 4.42 -21.65 12.55
N LYS A 316 4.71 -20.43 12.11
CA LYS A 316 5.99 -20.02 11.57
C LYS A 316 6.42 -18.68 12.15
N GLU A 317 7.72 -18.57 12.39
CA GLU A 317 8.37 -17.32 12.77
C GLU A 317 9.38 -16.93 11.69
N TRP A 318 9.40 -15.65 11.36
CA TRP A 318 10.43 -15.01 10.57
C TRP A 318 11.15 -13.99 11.44
N ASN A 319 12.46 -14.12 11.54
CA ASN A 319 13.35 -13.19 12.23
C ASN A 319 14.04 -12.27 11.21
N ASP A 320 14.65 -11.19 11.69
CA ASP A 320 15.34 -10.19 10.86
C ASP A 320 14.44 -9.62 9.74
N VAL A 321 13.18 -9.41 10.07
CA VAL A 321 12.18 -8.80 9.16
C VAL A 321 12.31 -7.29 9.26
N PHE A 322 12.51 -6.63 8.11
CA PHE A 322 12.60 -5.17 8.03
C PHE A 322 11.33 -4.56 7.46
N GLY A 323 11.02 -3.34 7.90
CA GLY A 323 9.78 -2.66 7.55
C GLY A 323 9.76 -1.19 7.89
N ILE A 324 8.57 -0.58 7.76
CA ILE A 324 8.31 0.78 8.20
C ILE A 324 7.05 0.85 9.06
N GLN A 325 7.06 1.77 10.02
CA GLN A 325 5.86 2.24 10.72
C GLN A 325 5.49 3.62 10.20
N ILE A 326 4.27 3.78 9.71
CA ILE A 326 3.81 5.01 9.07
C ILE A 326 2.29 5.14 9.10
N ALA A 327 1.81 6.36 9.33
CA ALA A 327 0.44 6.76 9.07
C ALA A 327 0.33 7.43 7.69
N THR A 328 -0.63 7.01 6.88
CA THR A 328 -0.88 7.62 5.57
C THR A 328 -2.37 7.80 5.38
N PRO A 329 -2.84 8.98 4.95
CA PRO A 329 -4.21 9.09 4.49
C PRO A 329 -4.35 8.35 3.15
N PHE A 330 -5.56 7.87 2.88
CA PHE A 330 -5.85 7.11 1.66
C PHE A 330 -7.15 7.55 0.98
N ILE A 331 -7.20 7.30 -0.33
CA ILE A 331 -8.40 7.43 -1.18
C ILE A 331 -8.65 6.07 -1.80
N GLU A 332 -9.83 5.52 -1.59
CA GLU A 332 -10.17 4.17 -2.04
C GLU A 332 -11.19 4.22 -3.19
N ASN A 333 -10.81 3.63 -4.33
CA ASN A 333 -11.70 3.44 -5.46
C ASN A 333 -12.11 1.97 -5.51
N ASN A 334 -13.34 1.73 -5.08
CA ASN A 334 -13.87 0.40 -4.82
C ASN A 334 -14.47 -0.25 -6.08
N TYR A 335 -14.45 -1.59 -6.14
CA TYR A 335 -15.11 -2.44 -7.15
C TYR A 335 -14.77 -2.10 -8.61
N LEU A 336 -13.50 -1.81 -8.89
CA LEU A 336 -13.04 -1.53 -10.24
C LEU A 336 -12.94 -2.82 -11.05
N ASP A 337 -13.14 -2.70 -12.37
CA ASP A 337 -12.69 -3.73 -13.31
C ASP A 337 -11.16 -3.77 -13.26
N CYS A 338 -10.58 -4.91 -12.88
CA CYS A 338 -9.13 -5.06 -12.85
C CYS A 338 -8.48 -4.80 -14.21
N GLY A 339 -9.19 -5.08 -15.31
CA GLY A 339 -8.72 -4.79 -16.67
C GLY A 339 -8.48 -3.31 -16.94
N SER A 340 -9.29 -2.41 -16.33
CA SER A 340 -9.12 -0.96 -16.47
C SER A 340 -7.88 -0.42 -15.77
N MET A 341 -7.23 -1.23 -14.92
CA MET A 341 -6.00 -0.86 -14.20
C MET A 341 -4.72 -1.19 -14.98
N ARG A 342 -4.83 -1.57 -16.25
CA ARG A 342 -3.67 -1.80 -17.13
C ARG A 342 -2.76 -0.57 -17.16
N GLY A 343 -1.48 -0.77 -16.91
CA GLY A 343 -0.45 0.27 -16.89
C GLY A 343 -0.54 1.24 -15.73
N TYR A 344 -1.41 0.98 -14.76
CA TYR A 344 -1.46 1.76 -13.54
C TYR A 344 -0.13 1.63 -12.79
N SER A 345 0.45 2.76 -12.44
CA SER A 345 1.74 2.85 -11.76
C SER A 345 1.66 3.72 -10.50
N GLY A 346 0.50 3.77 -9.86
CA GLY A 346 0.21 4.74 -8.80
C GLY A 346 -0.18 6.11 -9.36
N THR A 347 0.01 7.17 -8.56
CA THR A 347 -0.56 8.50 -8.79
C THR A 347 0.34 9.57 -9.41
N GLY A 348 1.45 9.23 -10.07
CA GLY A 348 2.20 10.24 -10.84
C GLY A 348 3.71 10.01 -11.03
N GLY A 349 4.12 8.85 -11.53
CA GLY A 349 5.53 8.45 -11.42
C GLY A 349 5.76 7.71 -10.11
N PRO A 350 6.96 7.67 -9.52
CA PRO A 350 7.28 6.77 -8.40
C PRO A 350 6.47 7.11 -7.12
N GLY A 351 5.23 6.62 -7.07
CA GLY A 351 4.48 6.36 -5.86
C GLY A 351 3.80 7.52 -5.12
N ASP A 352 3.94 8.79 -5.53
CA ASP A 352 3.32 9.90 -4.78
C ASP A 352 2.13 10.53 -5.52
N SER A 353 1.09 10.91 -4.78
CA SER A 353 0.09 11.87 -5.24
C SER A 353 0.45 13.24 -4.66
N TYR A 354 0.48 14.22 -5.54
CA TYR A 354 0.60 15.62 -5.23
C TYR A 354 -0.74 16.13 -4.65
N PHE A 355 -0.73 16.73 -3.45
CA PHE A 355 -1.79 17.68 -3.08
C PHE A 355 -1.49 19.00 -3.77
N PRO A 356 -2.37 19.53 -4.63
CA PRO A 356 -2.32 20.95 -4.92
C PRO A 356 -2.51 21.67 -3.58
N THR A 357 -1.50 22.40 -3.14
CA THR A 357 -1.71 23.43 -2.13
C THR A 357 -2.53 24.55 -2.78
N ASN A 358 -3.34 25.25 -2.00
CA ASN A 358 -4.19 26.36 -2.48
C ASN A 358 -3.40 27.42 -3.29
N GLU A 359 -2.08 27.53 -3.09
CA GLU A 359 -1.20 28.44 -3.84
C GLU A 359 -1.04 28.07 -5.33
N GLU A 360 -1.19 26.81 -5.72
CA GLU A 360 -1.19 26.42 -7.14
C GLU A 360 -2.56 26.47 -7.79
N GLU A 361 -3.64 26.36 -7.00
CA GLU A 361 -5.00 26.61 -7.49
C GLU A 361 -5.17 28.09 -7.85
N GLU A 362 -4.59 29.02 -7.07
CA GLU A 362 -4.53 30.45 -7.41
C GLU A 362 -3.70 30.72 -8.69
N ARG A 363 -2.53 30.07 -8.87
CA ARG A 363 -1.75 30.24 -10.11
C ARG A 363 -2.47 29.72 -11.35
N LEU A 364 -3.24 28.64 -11.24
CA LEU A 364 -4.00 28.08 -12.35
C LEU A 364 -5.24 28.94 -12.71
N VAL A 365 -5.75 29.73 -11.76
CA VAL A 365 -6.82 30.71 -12.00
C VAL A 365 -6.26 31.97 -12.68
N ASP A 366 -5.06 32.42 -12.29
CA ASP A 366 -4.42 33.61 -12.88
C ASP A 366 -4.00 33.40 -14.35
N ASP A 367 -3.50 32.21 -14.72
CA ASP A 367 -3.13 31.91 -16.10
C ASP A 367 -4.34 31.87 -17.06
N ASN A 368 -5.55 31.62 -16.54
CA ASN A 368 -6.79 31.63 -17.31
C ASN A 368 -7.41 33.02 -17.51
N HIS A 369 -6.91 34.05 -16.82
CA HIS A 369 -7.39 35.43 -16.97
C HIS A 369 -6.53 36.30 -17.91
N SER A 370 -5.38 35.81 -18.39
CA SER A 370 -4.50 36.60 -19.27
C SER A 370 -4.77 36.47 -20.78
N SER A 371 -5.81 35.74 -21.20
CA SER A 371 -6.05 35.43 -22.61
C SER A 371 -7.26 36.10 -23.27
N ASN A 372 -7.87 37.10 -22.62
CA ASN A 372 -9.05 37.81 -23.18
C ASN A 372 -8.85 39.30 -23.51
N ASP A 373 -7.62 39.82 -23.46
CA ASP A 373 -7.32 41.18 -23.93
C ASP A 373 -6.44 41.11 -25.19
N ASP A 374 -7.02 40.67 -26.30
CA ASP A 374 -6.56 41.01 -27.66
C ASP A 374 -7.64 40.59 -28.67
N LEU A 375 -8.67 41.43 -28.84
CA LEU A 375 -9.47 41.57 -30.07
C LEU A 375 -10.10 42.97 -30.16
#